data_AF-A0A6L8KJ46-F1
#
_entry.id   AF-A0A6L8KJ46-F1
#
_cell.length_a   1.000
_cell.length_b   1.000
_cell.length_c   1.000
_cell.angle_alpha   90.00
_cell.angle_beta   90.00
_cell.angle_gamma   90.00
#
_symmetry.space_group_name_H-M   'P 1'
#
loop_
_entity.id
_entity.type
_entity.pdbx_description
1 polymer ?
#
loop_
_entity_poly.entity_id
_entity_poly.type
_entity_poly.pdbx_seq_one_letter_code
_entity_poly.pdbx_strand_id
1 'polypeptide(L)'
;MEELNDLISIQLKRDLIRDKALPFEREFCRTTNLERSILDQFGRAGAEFIIRQHNLVPSFDSTCPWQIEGLEAIDAVEKVLSPLRRVLPEFMAVLAERIRWVVPVRSEGDWKLVYLVDRALYDGRPYYELIVGGTPNSSPRLSDRAQSLGWGVPKSMNKLCLVHDGFGALDSGILTSRYLVDLGELMDPIAKEQGFVSDDYEFQDLLEFSSDGAGNCQAFHRRSRDDLDPLTVDWDHETREISGETPFFEFADEMLLTQILDEE
;
A
#
# COMPACT_ATOMS: atom_id res chain seq x y z
N MET A 1 26.11 0.52 20.20
CA MET A 1 25.59 0.77 18.85
C MET A 1 26.54 1.72 18.17
N GLU A 2 26.90 1.43 16.92
CA GLU A 2 27.71 2.34 16.10
C GLU A 2 26.79 3.48 15.61
N GLU A 3 27.31 4.69 15.50
CA GLU A 3 26.54 5.82 14.96
C GLU A 3 26.63 5.85 13.44
N LEU A 4 25.48 5.94 12.78
CA LEU A 4 25.40 6.06 11.33
C LEU A 4 25.84 7.48 10.91
N ASN A 5 27.11 7.63 10.53
CA ASN A 5 27.67 8.90 10.04
C ASN A 5 27.61 9.02 8.50
N ASP A 6 27.96 10.20 7.97
CA ASP A 6 27.90 10.49 6.53
C ASP A 6 28.75 9.55 5.68
N LEU A 7 29.95 9.20 6.16
CA LEU A 7 30.88 8.34 5.40
C LEU A 7 30.35 6.91 5.31
N ILE A 8 29.82 6.38 6.41
CA ILE A 8 29.14 5.07 6.44
C ILE A 8 27.89 5.12 5.54
N SER A 9 27.09 6.19 5.62
CA SER A 9 25.87 6.34 4.81
C SER A 9 26.16 6.36 3.31
N ILE A 10 27.21 7.05 2.87
CA ILE A 10 27.65 7.09 1.46
C ILE A 10 28.06 5.69 1.01
N GLN A 11 28.81 4.97 1.84
CA GLN A 11 29.27 3.61 1.53
C GLN A 11 28.08 2.65 1.42
N LEU A 12 27.18 2.64 2.40
CA LEU A 12 25.98 1.79 2.40
C LEU A 12 25.08 2.09 1.21
N LYS A 13 24.90 3.37 0.86
CA LYS A 13 24.10 3.76 -0.30
C LYS A 13 24.67 3.21 -1.60
N ARG A 14 26.00 3.24 -1.75
CA ARG A 14 26.66 2.62 -2.91
C ARG A 14 26.44 1.12 -2.92
N ASP A 15 26.56 0.48 -1.76
CA ASP A 15 26.48 -0.98 -1.66
C ASP A 15 25.04 -1.49 -1.84
N LEU A 16 24.01 -0.70 -1.53
CA LEU A 16 22.61 -1.06 -1.79
C LEU A 16 22.20 -1.02 -3.27
N ILE A 17 23.00 -0.40 -4.14
CA ILE A 17 22.72 -0.40 -5.58
C ILE A 17 22.81 -1.84 -6.09
N ARG A 18 21.73 -2.33 -6.71
CA ARG A 18 21.69 -3.65 -7.34
C ARG A 18 22.61 -3.71 -8.56
N ASP A 19 23.45 -4.73 -8.63
CA ASP A 19 24.30 -5.02 -9.77
C ASP A 19 23.52 -5.82 -10.81
N LYS A 20 23.11 -5.15 -11.90
CA LYS A 20 22.35 -5.75 -12.99
C LYS A 20 23.11 -6.83 -13.77
N ALA A 21 24.43 -6.95 -13.58
CA ALA A 21 25.22 -8.01 -14.20
C ALA A 21 25.11 -9.35 -13.45
N LEU A 22 24.61 -9.35 -12.22
CA LEU A 22 24.45 -10.55 -11.40
C LEU A 22 23.03 -11.14 -11.52
N PRO A 23 22.88 -12.46 -11.31
CA PRO A 23 21.55 -13.08 -11.28
C PRO A 23 20.65 -12.47 -10.21
N PHE A 24 19.35 -12.32 -10.51
CA PHE A 24 18.37 -11.70 -9.64
C PHE A 24 18.41 -12.27 -8.22
N GLU A 25 18.34 -13.60 -8.07
CA GLU A 25 18.35 -14.27 -6.76
C GLU A 25 19.57 -13.88 -5.93
N ARG A 26 20.76 -13.85 -6.54
CA ARG A 26 22.00 -13.52 -5.84
C ARG A 26 22.01 -12.06 -5.37
N GLU A 27 21.54 -11.14 -6.21
CA GLU A 27 21.45 -9.73 -5.84
C GLU A 27 20.40 -9.48 -4.79
N PHE A 28 19.23 -10.11 -4.92
CA PHE A 28 18.17 -10.04 -3.93
C PHE A 28 18.67 -10.50 -2.56
N CYS A 29 19.32 -11.66 -2.48
CA CYS A 29 19.91 -12.16 -1.24
C CYS A 29 20.92 -11.19 -0.65
N ARG A 30 21.78 -10.60 -1.49
CA ARG A 30 22.81 -9.66 -1.06
C ARG A 30 22.20 -8.37 -0.50
N THR A 31 21.23 -7.77 -1.19
CA THR A 31 20.59 -6.53 -0.74
C THR A 31 19.79 -6.75 0.53
N THR A 32 18.97 -7.80 0.60
CA THR A 32 18.17 -8.13 1.80
C THR A 32 19.05 -8.35 3.03
N ASN A 33 20.16 -9.09 2.88
CA ASN A 33 21.11 -9.30 3.99
C ASN A 33 21.79 -7.98 4.43
N LEU A 34 22.14 -7.12 3.47
CA LEU A 34 22.76 -5.83 3.77
C LEU A 34 21.79 -4.93 4.54
N GLU A 35 20.56 -4.79 4.07
CA GLU A 35 19.56 -3.96 4.72
C GLU A 35 19.22 -4.46 6.13
N ARG A 36 19.10 -5.78 6.31
CA ARG A 36 19.01 -6.38 7.65
C ARG A 36 20.20 -5.99 8.53
N SER A 37 21.42 -6.12 8.02
CA SER A 37 22.61 -5.76 8.81
C SER A 37 22.62 -4.28 9.21
N ILE A 38 22.09 -3.39 8.36
CA ILE A 38 21.92 -1.97 8.65
C ILE A 38 20.91 -1.79 9.80
N LEU A 39 19.78 -2.49 9.77
CA LEU A 39 18.78 -2.44 10.85
C LEU A 39 19.34 -2.98 12.17
N ASP A 40 20.00 -4.14 12.15
CA ASP A 40 20.55 -4.79 13.34
C ASP A 40 21.66 -3.94 13.99
N GLN A 41 22.47 -3.23 13.19
CA GLN A 41 23.60 -2.43 13.65
C GLN A 41 23.20 -1.02 14.11
N PHE A 42 22.29 -0.36 13.38
CA PHE A 42 21.96 1.06 13.56
C PHE A 42 20.55 1.32 14.09
N GLY A 43 19.72 0.28 14.26
CA GLY A 43 18.36 0.39 14.77
C GLY A 43 17.51 1.38 13.96
N ARG A 44 16.84 2.30 14.67
CA ARG A 44 15.98 3.33 14.05
C ARG A 44 16.72 4.19 13.02
N ALA A 45 17.98 4.54 13.24
CA ALA A 45 18.75 5.31 12.27
C ALA A 45 18.97 4.52 10.97
N GLY A 46 19.14 3.21 11.07
CA GLY A 46 19.18 2.29 9.93
C GLY A 46 17.85 2.22 9.19
N ALA A 47 16.73 2.14 9.92
CA ALA A 47 15.38 2.14 9.33
C ALA A 47 15.11 3.43 8.54
N GLU A 48 15.40 4.59 9.14
CA GLU A 48 15.28 5.89 8.47
C GLU A 48 16.20 6.01 7.24
N PHE A 49 17.38 5.39 7.27
CA PHE A 49 18.29 5.34 6.12
C PHE A 49 17.72 4.50 4.96
N ILE A 50 17.18 3.31 5.26
CA ILE A 50 16.52 2.44 4.27
C ILE A 50 15.34 3.16 3.63
N ILE A 51 14.46 3.75 4.44
CA ILE A 51 13.30 4.52 3.99
C ILE A 51 13.71 5.62 2.99
N ARG A 52 14.82 6.33 3.24
CA ARG A 52 15.35 7.35 2.32
C ARG A 52 15.76 6.81 0.95
N GLN A 53 16.10 5.52 0.84
CA GLN A 53 16.41 4.91 -0.46
C GLN A 53 15.18 4.76 -1.36
N HIS A 54 13.98 4.81 -0.78
CA HIS A 54 12.70 4.78 -1.49
C HIS A 54 12.14 6.17 -1.78
N ASN A 55 12.98 7.21 -1.77
CA ASN A 55 12.59 8.63 -1.92
C ASN A 55 11.59 9.13 -0.86
N LEU A 56 11.54 8.48 0.29
CA LEU A 56 10.74 8.87 1.43
C LEU A 56 11.63 9.57 2.46
N VAL A 57 11.31 10.80 2.84
CA VAL A 57 12.16 11.59 3.74
C VAL A 57 11.55 11.61 5.15
N PRO A 58 12.14 10.92 6.15
CA PRO A 58 11.66 10.97 7.53
C PRO A 58 11.50 12.40 8.05
N SER A 59 10.35 12.72 8.65
CA SER A 59 10.08 14.01 9.29
C SER A 59 9.13 13.85 10.48
N PHE A 60 9.40 14.56 11.57
CA PHE A 60 8.61 14.55 12.81
C PHE A 60 8.12 15.95 13.20
N ASP A 61 8.04 16.87 12.24
CA ASP A 61 7.66 18.25 12.54
C ASP A 61 6.19 18.40 13.01
N SER A 62 5.88 19.56 13.58
CA SER A 62 4.56 19.86 14.17
C SER A 62 3.39 19.83 13.18
N THR A 63 3.66 19.76 11.87
CA THR A 63 2.63 19.66 10.83
C THR A 63 2.30 18.20 10.48
N CYS A 64 2.96 17.22 11.09
CA CYS A 64 2.66 15.81 10.95
C CYS A 64 1.23 15.50 11.46
N PRO A 65 0.34 14.91 10.64
CA PRO A 65 -1.06 14.73 11.01
C PRO A 65 -1.27 13.71 12.13
N TRP A 66 -0.38 12.70 12.25
CA TRP A 66 -0.52 11.65 13.25
C TRP A 66 0.05 12.01 14.62
N GLN A 67 0.99 12.98 14.68
CA GLN A 67 1.64 13.44 15.91
C GLN A 67 2.12 12.27 16.80
N ILE A 68 2.92 11.35 16.24
CA ILE A 68 3.39 10.14 16.92
C ILE A 68 4.83 10.23 17.45
N GLU A 69 5.41 11.43 17.48
CA GLU A 69 6.77 11.64 17.98
C GLU A 69 6.90 11.16 19.43
N GLY A 70 7.93 10.36 19.71
CA GLY A 70 8.21 9.80 21.03
C GLY A 70 7.37 8.57 21.41
N LEU A 71 6.46 8.10 20.55
CA LEU A 71 5.74 6.85 20.78
C LEU A 71 6.58 5.64 20.35
N GLU A 72 6.42 4.54 21.07
CA GLU A 72 6.88 3.23 20.62
C GLU A 72 6.05 2.78 19.41
N ALA A 73 6.61 1.88 18.59
CA ALA A 73 5.99 1.48 17.32
C ALA A 73 4.58 0.90 17.51
N ILE A 74 4.38 0.06 18.52
CA ILE A 74 3.08 -0.55 18.81
C ILE A 74 2.04 0.48 19.29
N ASP A 75 2.46 1.47 20.08
CA ASP A 75 1.58 2.55 20.55
C ASP A 75 1.20 3.49 19.39
N ALA A 76 2.12 3.72 18.45
CA ALA A 76 1.86 4.47 17.23
C ALA A 76 0.85 3.73 16.34
N VAL A 77 1.03 2.42 16.11
CA VAL A 77 0.06 1.56 15.41
C VAL A 77 -1.31 1.66 16.06
N GLU A 78 -1.38 1.51 17.38
CA GLU A 78 -2.65 1.55 18.10
C GLU A 78 -3.34 2.91 17.98
N LYS A 79 -2.58 4.00 18.16
CA LYS A 79 -3.11 5.36 18.03
C LYS A 79 -3.68 5.60 16.64
N VAL A 80 -2.96 5.22 15.59
CA VAL A 80 -3.32 5.55 14.20
C VAL A 80 -4.40 4.61 13.67
N LEU A 81 -4.25 3.30 13.84
CA LEU A 81 -5.10 2.30 13.21
C LEU A 81 -6.26 1.81 14.09
N SER A 82 -6.40 2.29 15.33
CA SER A 82 -7.55 1.94 16.20
C SER A 82 -8.94 2.11 15.54
N PRO A 83 -9.21 3.10 14.66
CA PRO A 83 -10.51 3.21 13.98
C PRO A 83 -10.79 2.04 13.02
N LEU A 84 -9.74 1.37 12.54
CA LEU A 84 -9.82 0.25 11.59
C LEU A 84 -9.73 -1.12 12.26
N ARG A 85 -9.34 -1.22 13.52
CA ARG A 85 -9.14 -2.49 14.24
C ARG A 85 -10.27 -3.52 14.07
N ARG A 86 -11.53 -3.07 14.07
CA ARG A 86 -12.69 -3.99 13.95
C ARG A 86 -12.92 -4.52 12.54
N VAL A 87 -12.38 -3.84 11.54
CA VAL A 87 -12.58 -4.16 10.12
C VAL A 87 -11.32 -4.66 9.43
N LEU A 88 -10.16 -4.55 10.08
CA LEU A 88 -8.89 -5.18 9.69
C LEU A 88 -8.32 -6.03 10.84
N PRO A 89 -9.09 -6.94 11.45
CA PRO A 89 -8.66 -7.64 12.67
C PRO A 89 -7.42 -8.51 12.47
N GLU A 90 -7.31 -9.23 11.36
CA GLU A 90 -6.22 -10.20 11.15
C GLU A 90 -4.91 -9.48 10.83
N PHE A 91 -4.96 -8.51 9.91
CA PHE A 91 -3.83 -7.65 9.60
C PHE A 91 -3.32 -6.93 10.85
N MET A 92 -4.21 -6.37 11.67
CA MET A 92 -3.82 -5.64 12.88
C MET A 92 -3.16 -6.54 13.93
N ALA A 93 -3.61 -7.79 14.06
CA ALA A 93 -2.99 -8.75 14.98
C ALA A 93 -1.54 -9.05 14.57
N VAL A 94 -1.33 -9.38 13.29
CA VAL A 94 0.01 -9.73 12.78
C VAL A 94 0.92 -8.50 12.72
N LEU A 95 0.40 -7.33 12.35
CA LEU A 95 1.16 -6.07 12.35
C LEU A 95 1.68 -5.76 13.75
N ALA A 96 0.86 -5.91 14.80
CA ALA A 96 1.26 -5.63 16.17
C ALA A 96 2.40 -6.55 16.66
N GLU A 97 2.47 -7.78 16.17
CA GLU A 97 3.54 -8.73 16.50
C GLU A 97 4.84 -8.45 15.75
N ARG A 98 4.76 -7.91 14.52
CA ARG A 98 5.88 -7.80 13.60
C ARG A 98 6.40 -6.37 13.40
N ILE A 99 5.68 -5.35 13.88
CA ILE A 99 6.07 -3.95 13.71
C ILE A 99 7.37 -3.65 14.45
N ARG A 100 8.34 -3.09 13.73
CA ARG A 100 9.60 -2.60 14.31
C ARG A 100 9.58 -1.10 14.54
N TRP A 101 9.19 -0.34 13.52
CA TRP A 101 9.19 1.12 13.57
C TRP A 101 8.02 1.68 12.78
N VAL A 102 7.50 2.81 13.27
CA VAL A 102 6.55 3.66 12.55
C VAL A 102 7.20 5.02 12.31
N VAL A 103 7.36 5.40 11.06
CA VAL A 103 8.12 6.58 10.65
C VAL A 103 7.25 7.46 9.75
N PRO A 104 6.86 8.67 10.19
CA PRO A 104 6.25 9.64 9.30
C PRO A 104 7.29 10.17 8.33
N VAL A 105 6.90 10.30 7.07
CA VAL A 105 7.78 10.72 5.98
C VAL A 105 7.10 11.75 5.10
N ARG A 106 7.91 12.55 4.41
CA ARG A 106 7.51 13.41 3.30
C ARG A 106 7.89 12.77 1.98
N SER A 107 6.96 12.80 1.02
CA SER A 107 7.14 12.34 -0.36
C SER A 107 6.39 13.30 -1.27
N GLU A 108 7.10 13.96 -2.18
CA GLU A 108 6.50 14.87 -3.17
C GLU A 108 5.60 15.98 -2.56
N GLY A 109 5.88 16.38 -1.32
CA GLY A 109 5.10 17.38 -0.58
C GLY A 109 3.97 16.80 0.28
N ASP A 110 3.56 15.56 0.05
CA ASP A 110 2.53 14.87 0.83
C ASP A 110 3.14 14.15 2.05
N TRP A 111 2.34 13.98 3.10
CA TRP A 111 2.69 13.12 4.23
C TRP A 111 2.38 11.65 3.90
N LYS A 112 3.26 10.75 4.33
CA LYS A 112 2.99 9.32 4.38
C LYS A 112 3.43 8.79 5.75
N LEU A 113 2.87 7.66 6.16
CA LEU A 113 3.27 6.95 7.36
C LEU A 113 3.80 5.58 6.95
N VAL A 114 5.07 5.31 7.27
CA VAL A 114 5.72 4.05 6.95
C VAL A 114 5.72 3.15 8.18
N TYR A 115 5.26 1.93 8.01
CA TYR A 115 5.32 0.84 8.96
C TYR A 115 6.38 -0.13 8.47
N LEU A 116 7.51 -0.21 9.18
CA LEU A 116 8.57 -1.19 8.90
C LEU A 116 8.27 -2.45 9.68
N VAL A 117 8.03 -3.54 8.96
CA VAL A 117 7.52 -4.81 9.51
C VAL A 117 8.52 -5.93 9.25
N ASP A 118 8.81 -6.74 10.26
CA ASP A 118 9.63 -7.95 10.10
C ASP A 118 8.88 -9.03 9.30
N ARG A 119 9.56 -9.68 8.36
CA ARG A 119 9.08 -10.85 7.61
C ARG A 119 10.19 -11.89 7.49
N ALA A 120 9.85 -13.09 7.04
CA ALA A 120 10.79 -14.10 6.57
C ALA A 120 10.48 -14.51 5.13
N LEU A 121 11.53 -14.79 4.36
CA LEU A 121 11.44 -15.45 3.06
C LEU A 121 11.07 -16.94 3.24
N TYR A 122 10.70 -17.60 2.15
CA TYR A 122 10.38 -19.04 2.11
C TYR A 122 11.48 -19.97 2.64
N ASP A 123 12.74 -19.51 2.69
CA ASP A 123 13.87 -20.23 3.27
C ASP A 123 14.21 -19.83 4.73
N GLY A 124 13.33 -19.07 5.38
CA GLY A 124 13.43 -18.60 6.75
C GLY A 124 14.39 -17.44 6.97
N ARG A 125 14.99 -16.87 5.91
CA ARG A 125 15.81 -15.66 6.05
C ARG A 125 14.93 -14.45 6.35
N PRO A 126 15.24 -13.67 7.38
CA PRO A 126 14.45 -12.49 7.67
C PRO A 126 14.71 -11.38 6.68
N TYR A 127 13.65 -10.67 6.38
CA TYR A 127 13.52 -9.53 5.50
C TYR A 127 12.59 -8.52 6.19
N TYR A 128 12.40 -7.35 5.61
CA TYR A 128 11.41 -6.40 6.11
C TYR A 128 10.57 -5.88 4.96
N GLU A 129 9.33 -5.54 5.28
CA GLU A 129 8.42 -4.87 4.35
C GLU A 129 8.18 -3.43 4.79
N LEU A 130 7.98 -2.56 3.81
CA LEU A 130 7.52 -1.20 4.04
C LEU A 130 6.04 -1.11 3.66
N ILE A 131 5.17 -1.15 4.65
CA ILE A 131 3.76 -0.80 4.46
C ILE A 131 3.62 0.71 4.62
N VAL A 132 2.90 1.35 3.71
CA VAL A 132 2.80 2.79 3.58
C VAL A 132 1.34 3.21 3.60
N GLY A 133 0.99 4.08 4.53
CA GLY A 133 -0.30 4.75 4.59
C GLY A 133 -0.23 6.20 4.13
N GLY A 134 -1.15 6.61 3.26
CA GLY A 134 -1.28 8.00 2.84
C GLY A 134 -1.77 8.91 3.98
N THR A 135 -1.68 10.23 3.78
CA THR A 135 -2.20 11.24 4.72
C THR A 135 -3.70 10.99 4.99
N PRO A 136 -4.19 11.14 6.23
CA PRO A 136 -5.63 11.08 6.50
C PRO A 136 -6.37 12.15 5.70
N ASN A 137 -7.46 11.76 5.04
CA ASN A 137 -8.27 12.64 4.20
C ASN A 137 -9.73 12.62 4.68
N SER A 138 -10.17 13.73 5.30
CA SER A 138 -11.54 13.88 5.80
C SER A 138 -12.57 14.15 4.70
N SER A 139 -12.11 14.45 3.49
CA SER A 139 -12.93 14.87 2.35
C SER A 139 -12.40 14.23 1.06
N PRO A 140 -12.31 12.89 1.00
CA PRO A 140 -11.79 12.20 -0.17
C PRO A 140 -12.64 12.52 -1.40
N ARG A 141 -11.98 12.62 -2.56
CA ARG A 141 -12.63 12.94 -3.83
C ARG A 141 -12.09 12.02 -4.90
N LEU A 142 -13.00 11.47 -5.70
CA LEU A 142 -12.66 10.71 -6.90
C LEU A 142 -12.22 11.66 -8.02
N SER A 143 -11.75 11.10 -9.13
CA SER A 143 -11.48 11.84 -10.36
C SER A 143 -12.73 12.57 -10.89
N ASP A 144 -12.53 13.66 -11.64
CA ASP A 144 -13.63 14.41 -12.27
C ASP A 144 -14.48 13.52 -13.18
N ARG A 145 -13.84 12.56 -13.87
CA ARG A 145 -14.50 11.56 -14.71
C ARG A 145 -15.42 10.67 -13.88
N ALA A 146 -14.91 10.01 -12.85
CA ALA A 146 -15.72 9.12 -12.01
C ALA A 146 -16.92 9.88 -11.39
N GLN A 147 -16.70 11.11 -10.92
CA GLN A 147 -17.78 11.97 -10.43
C GLN A 147 -18.82 12.30 -11.51
N SER A 148 -18.39 12.59 -12.74
CA SER A 148 -19.31 12.85 -13.87
C SER A 148 -20.19 11.64 -14.22
N LEU A 149 -19.70 10.43 -13.93
CA LEU A 149 -20.42 9.16 -14.07
C LEU A 149 -21.31 8.83 -12.84
N GLY A 150 -21.42 9.77 -11.90
CA GLY A 150 -22.24 9.65 -10.70
C GLY A 150 -21.61 8.81 -9.58
N TRP A 151 -20.31 8.48 -9.66
CA TRP A 151 -19.63 7.83 -8.54
C TRP A 151 -19.44 8.80 -7.37
N GLY A 152 -19.79 8.33 -6.18
CA GLY A 152 -19.28 8.84 -4.92
C GLY A 152 -18.17 7.92 -4.39
N VAL A 153 -17.33 8.43 -3.48
CA VAL A 153 -16.38 7.58 -2.75
C VAL A 153 -17.18 6.53 -1.96
N PRO A 154 -16.97 5.21 -2.16
CA PRO A 154 -17.66 4.18 -1.39
C PRO A 154 -17.50 4.38 0.12
N LYS A 155 -18.54 4.10 0.92
CA LYS A 155 -18.52 4.38 2.37
C LYS A 155 -17.36 3.68 3.08
N SER A 156 -17.07 2.44 2.70
CA SER A 156 -15.96 1.64 3.23
C SER A 156 -14.60 2.26 2.89
N MET A 157 -14.39 2.66 1.64
CA MET A 157 -13.19 3.41 1.21
C MET A 157 -13.06 4.74 1.98
N ASN A 158 -14.15 5.49 2.14
CA ASN A 158 -14.14 6.74 2.92
C ASN A 158 -13.64 6.50 4.35
N LYS A 159 -14.11 5.42 5.01
CA LYS A 159 -13.64 5.04 6.34
C LYS A 159 -12.13 4.75 6.38
N LEU A 160 -11.57 4.11 5.34
CA LEU A 160 -10.13 3.94 5.21
C LEU A 160 -9.43 5.29 5.07
N CYS A 161 -9.88 6.15 4.15
CA CYS A 161 -9.32 7.48 3.89
C CYS A 161 -9.25 8.37 5.15
N LEU A 162 -10.18 8.23 6.10
CA LEU A 162 -10.14 8.95 7.37
C LEU A 162 -8.90 8.63 8.23
N VAL A 163 -8.24 7.50 7.97
CA VAL A 163 -7.00 7.06 8.64
C VAL A 163 -5.82 7.12 7.67
N HIS A 164 -5.98 6.55 6.48
CA HIS A 164 -5.00 6.54 5.40
C HIS A 164 -5.68 6.68 4.05
N ASP A 165 -5.40 7.76 3.32
CA ASP A 165 -5.83 7.89 1.92
C ASP A 165 -4.87 7.10 1.02
N GLY A 166 -5.20 5.82 0.82
CA GLY A 166 -4.33 4.79 0.23
C GLY A 166 -3.50 4.04 1.28
N PHE A 167 -3.36 2.72 1.13
CA PHE A 167 -2.71 1.87 2.13
C PHE A 167 -2.23 0.52 1.56
N GLY A 168 -0.98 0.14 1.83
CA GLY A 168 -0.39 -1.14 1.41
C GLY A 168 1.14 -1.03 1.27
N ALA A 169 1.78 -2.06 0.71
CA ALA A 169 3.19 -2.04 0.36
C ALA A 169 3.54 -0.88 -0.61
N LEU A 170 4.82 -0.55 -0.71
CA LEU A 170 5.27 0.63 -1.48
C LEU A 170 4.81 0.60 -2.96
N ASP A 171 4.84 -0.58 -3.57
CA ASP A 171 4.57 -0.78 -5.00
C ASP A 171 3.21 -1.48 -5.25
N SER A 172 2.44 -1.81 -4.21
CA SER A 172 1.16 -2.48 -4.33
C SER A 172 0.23 -2.21 -3.15
N GLY A 173 -1.08 -2.12 -3.41
CA GLY A 173 -2.07 -1.95 -2.36
C GLY A 173 -3.24 -1.07 -2.79
N ILE A 174 -3.92 -0.53 -1.79
CA ILE A 174 -5.11 0.27 -2.00
C ILE A 174 -4.70 1.67 -2.46
N LEU A 175 -5.19 2.06 -3.64
CA LEU A 175 -4.97 3.36 -4.25
C LEU A 175 -5.54 4.49 -3.39
N THR A 176 -4.91 5.66 -3.45
CA THR A 176 -5.47 6.88 -2.84
C THR A 176 -6.75 7.27 -3.57
N SER A 177 -7.74 7.83 -2.87
CA SER A 177 -9.07 8.21 -3.38
C SER A 177 -9.04 8.99 -4.70
N ARG A 178 -8.07 9.89 -4.88
CA ARG A 178 -7.90 10.71 -6.09
C ARG A 178 -7.47 9.93 -7.35
N TYR A 179 -6.92 8.73 -7.17
CA TYR A 179 -6.44 7.85 -8.24
C TYR A 179 -7.38 6.66 -8.51
N LEU A 180 -8.51 6.56 -7.80
CA LEU A 180 -9.55 5.60 -8.17
C LEU A 180 -10.15 6.03 -9.52
N VAL A 181 -10.10 5.13 -10.49
CA VAL A 181 -10.57 5.34 -11.85
C VAL A 181 -11.64 4.31 -12.20
N ASP A 182 -12.63 4.71 -13.00
CA ASP A 182 -13.55 3.74 -13.57
C ASP A 182 -12.83 2.94 -14.66
N LEU A 183 -13.06 1.62 -14.74
CA LEU A 183 -12.42 0.80 -15.77
C LEU A 183 -12.82 1.22 -17.19
N GLY A 184 -13.97 1.88 -17.36
CA GLY A 184 -14.41 2.42 -18.65
C GLY A 184 -13.43 3.44 -19.24
N GLU A 185 -12.67 4.16 -18.42
CA GLU A 185 -11.63 5.07 -18.91
C GLU A 185 -10.58 4.37 -19.78
N LEU A 186 -10.23 3.13 -19.40
CA LEU A 186 -9.24 2.31 -20.08
C LEU A 186 -9.88 1.38 -21.11
N MET A 187 -10.99 0.73 -20.74
CA MET A 187 -11.55 -0.38 -21.50
C MET A 187 -12.51 0.03 -22.60
N ASP A 188 -13.24 1.14 -22.48
CA ASP A 188 -14.21 1.55 -23.52
C ASP A 188 -13.53 1.82 -24.89
N PRO A 189 -12.37 2.52 -24.97
CA PRO A 189 -11.65 2.69 -26.23
C PRO A 189 -11.18 1.37 -26.82
N ILE A 190 -10.68 0.45 -25.98
CA ILE A 190 -10.17 -0.86 -26.39
C ILE A 190 -11.30 -1.73 -26.92
N ALA A 191 -12.42 -1.80 -26.19
CA ALA A 191 -13.62 -2.54 -26.58
C ALA A 191 -14.15 -2.06 -27.94
N LYS A 192 -14.19 -0.74 -28.14
CA LYS A 192 -14.58 -0.14 -29.42
C LYS A 192 -13.64 -0.48 -30.57
N GLU A 193 -12.33 -0.47 -30.34
CA GLU A 193 -11.32 -0.80 -31.37
C GLU A 193 -11.37 -2.28 -31.75
N GLN A 194 -11.54 -3.16 -30.76
CA GLN A 194 -11.54 -4.61 -30.95
C GLN A 194 -12.92 -5.19 -31.27
N GLY A 195 -13.98 -4.39 -31.16
CA GLY A 195 -15.34 -4.77 -31.52
C GLY A 195 -15.99 -5.76 -30.54
N PHE A 196 -15.66 -5.69 -29.26
CA PHE A 196 -16.34 -6.45 -28.21
C PHE A 196 -17.15 -5.53 -27.29
N VAL A 197 -18.08 -6.14 -26.55
CA VAL A 197 -18.81 -5.51 -25.44
C VAL A 197 -18.64 -6.41 -24.21
N SER A 198 -18.73 -5.83 -23.02
CA SER A 198 -18.83 -6.62 -21.79
C SER A 198 -20.19 -7.33 -21.75
N ASP A 199 -20.21 -8.56 -21.25
CA ASP A 199 -21.42 -9.39 -21.30
C ASP A 199 -22.45 -8.98 -20.24
N ASP A 200 -22.04 -8.93 -18.97
CA ASP A 200 -22.96 -8.86 -17.82
C ASP A 200 -22.85 -7.57 -16.97
N TYR A 201 -21.98 -6.64 -17.34
CA TYR A 201 -21.77 -5.35 -16.64
C TYR A 201 -21.26 -4.29 -17.61
N GLU A 202 -21.18 -3.02 -17.20
CA GLU A 202 -20.49 -1.97 -17.97
C GLU A 202 -19.15 -1.63 -17.30
N PHE A 203 -18.07 -1.40 -18.06
CA PHE A 203 -16.75 -1.08 -17.48
C PHE A 203 -16.79 0.16 -16.57
N GLN A 204 -17.67 1.13 -16.87
CA GLN A 204 -17.88 2.33 -16.05
C GLN A 204 -18.55 2.07 -14.69
N ASP A 205 -19.09 0.87 -14.47
CA ASP A 205 -19.68 0.43 -13.19
C ASP A 205 -18.68 -0.32 -12.30
N LEU A 206 -17.42 -0.42 -12.74
CA LEU A 206 -16.30 -0.87 -11.93
C LEU A 206 -15.39 0.31 -11.58
N LEU A 207 -15.10 0.51 -10.30
CA LEU A 207 -14.18 1.53 -9.79
C LEU A 207 -12.95 0.85 -9.18
N GLU A 208 -11.83 0.91 -9.91
CA GLU A 208 -10.57 0.29 -9.52
C GLU A 208 -9.99 0.93 -8.27
N PHE A 209 -9.59 0.11 -7.30
CA PHE A 209 -8.88 0.59 -6.11
C PHE A 209 -7.63 -0.21 -5.76
N SER A 210 -7.34 -1.32 -6.44
CA SER A 210 -6.11 -2.10 -6.23
C SER A 210 -5.77 -2.85 -7.52
N SER A 211 -4.61 -2.58 -8.13
CA SER A 211 -4.13 -3.27 -9.34
C SER A 211 -3.04 -4.29 -8.99
N ASP A 212 -2.97 -5.37 -9.75
CA ASP A 212 -1.85 -6.32 -9.69
C ASP A 212 -0.66 -5.92 -10.59
N GLY A 213 -0.79 -4.84 -11.37
CA GLY A 213 0.23 -4.38 -12.32
C GLY A 213 0.39 -5.24 -13.59
N ALA A 214 -0.37 -6.33 -13.71
CA ALA A 214 -0.43 -7.22 -14.88
C ALA A 214 -1.73 -7.05 -15.69
N GLY A 215 -2.57 -6.10 -15.30
CA GLY A 215 -3.80 -5.74 -15.99
C GLY A 215 -5.05 -6.08 -15.18
N ASN A 216 -4.96 -6.97 -14.20
CA ASN A 216 -6.10 -7.30 -13.36
C ASN A 216 -6.23 -6.29 -12.22
N CYS A 217 -7.42 -6.24 -11.63
CA CYS A 217 -7.64 -5.39 -10.48
C CYS A 217 -8.79 -5.85 -9.60
N GLN A 218 -8.71 -5.45 -8.34
CA GLN A 218 -9.87 -5.42 -7.46
C GLN A 218 -10.59 -4.08 -7.65
N ALA A 219 -11.89 -4.16 -7.93
CA ALA A 219 -12.74 -3.00 -8.18
C ALA A 219 -14.02 -3.06 -7.36
N PHE A 220 -14.56 -1.90 -6.98
CA PHE A 220 -15.94 -1.80 -6.51
C PHE A 220 -16.89 -2.00 -7.69
N HIS A 221 -17.89 -2.85 -7.56
CA HIS A 221 -18.88 -3.13 -8.61
C HIS A 221 -20.27 -2.64 -8.19
N ARG A 222 -20.69 -1.50 -8.72
CA ARG A 222 -22.03 -0.97 -8.43
C ARG A 222 -23.07 -1.63 -9.33
N ARG A 223 -24.17 -2.09 -8.75
CA ARG A 223 -25.34 -2.58 -9.49
C ARG A 223 -26.39 -1.49 -9.74
N SER A 224 -26.23 -0.35 -9.07
CA SER A 224 -27.09 0.83 -9.17
C SER A 224 -26.26 2.08 -8.91
N ARG A 225 -26.62 3.20 -9.53
CA ARG A 225 -25.98 4.50 -9.30
C ARG A 225 -26.20 5.04 -7.88
N ASP A 226 -27.22 4.55 -7.19
CA ASP A 226 -27.52 4.93 -5.81
C ASP A 226 -26.81 4.04 -4.77
N ASP A 227 -26.00 3.07 -5.22
CA ASP A 227 -25.24 2.21 -4.34
C ASP A 227 -24.06 2.98 -3.71
N LEU A 228 -24.17 3.23 -2.40
CA LEU A 228 -23.19 4.02 -1.66
C LEU A 228 -22.01 3.18 -1.14
N ASP A 229 -22.12 1.85 -1.16
CA ASP A 229 -21.07 0.96 -0.66
C ASP A 229 -21.16 -0.42 -1.34
N PRO A 230 -20.89 -0.47 -2.65
CA PRO A 230 -20.94 -1.71 -3.41
C PRO A 230 -19.94 -2.75 -2.89
N LEU A 231 -20.21 -4.01 -3.19
CA LEU A 231 -19.22 -5.08 -3.02
C LEU A 231 -18.07 -4.89 -4.00
N THR A 232 -16.94 -5.53 -3.70
CA THR A 232 -15.78 -5.56 -4.59
C THR A 232 -15.73 -6.88 -5.35
N VAL A 233 -15.17 -6.84 -6.55
CA VAL A 233 -14.95 -8.00 -7.42
C VAL A 233 -13.52 -7.98 -7.94
N ASP A 234 -12.98 -9.17 -8.17
CA ASP A 234 -11.76 -9.36 -8.94
C ASP A 234 -12.12 -9.30 -10.43
N TRP A 235 -11.45 -8.43 -11.17
CA TRP A 235 -11.64 -8.24 -12.60
C TRP A 235 -10.40 -8.71 -13.35
N ASP A 236 -10.60 -9.69 -14.23
CA ASP A 236 -9.56 -10.29 -15.05
C ASP A 236 -9.54 -9.64 -16.44
N HIS A 237 -8.40 -9.07 -16.84
CA HIS A 237 -8.28 -8.38 -18.12
C HIS A 237 -8.24 -9.33 -19.34
N GLU A 238 -7.81 -10.58 -19.16
CA GLU A 238 -7.70 -11.56 -20.24
C GLU A 238 -9.08 -12.12 -20.60
N THR A 239 -9.86 -12.47 -19.59
CA THR A 239 -11.20 -13.05 -19.77
C THR A 239 -12.29 -11.98 -19.83
N ARG A 240 -12.08 -10.84 -19.14
CA ARG A 240 -13.04 -9.76 -18.86
C ARG A 240 -14.18 -10.22 -17.95
N GLU A 241 -13.94 -11.29 -17.19
CA GLU A 241 -14.89 -11.79 -16.21
C GLU A 241 -14.69 -11.06 -14.86
N ILE A 242 -15.80 -10.92 -14.13
CA ILE A 242 -15.77 -10.51 -12.72
C ILE A 242 -15.99 -11.75 -11.87
N SER A 243 -15.23 -11.88 -10.78
CA SER A 243 -15.37 -12.99 -9.85
C SER A 243 -15.13 -12.55 -8.39
N GLY A 244 -15.36 -13.46 -7.44
CA GLY A 244 -14.98 -13.22 -6.04
C GLY A 244 -15.67 -12.03 -5.37
N GLU A 245 -17.00 -11.92 -5.46
CA GLU A 245 -17.74 -10.86 -4.75
C GLU A 245 -17.44 -10.90 -3.24
N THR A 246 -16.87 -9.81 -2.71
CA THR A 246 -16.47 -9.71 -1.31
C THR A 246 -16.65 -8.29 -0.76
N PRO A 247 -16.92 -8.09 0.54
CA PRO A 247 -16.86 -6.76 1.15
C PRO A 247 -15.46 -6.15 1.10
N PHE A 248 -15.37 -4.84 0.88
CA PHE A 248 -14.08 -4.12 0.78
C PHE A 248 -13.10 -4.41 1.92
N PHE A 249 -13.58 -4.38 3.17
CA PHE A 249 -12.70 -4.58 4.32
C PHE A 249 -12.31 -6.05 4.53
N GLU A 250 -13.08 -7.00 4.03
CA GLU A 250 -12.69 -8.41 4.03
C GLU A 250 -11.52 -8.62 3.06
N PHE A 251 -11.63 -8.11 1.82
CA PHE A 251 -10.52 -8.07 0.87
C PHE A 251 -9.30 -7.31 1.43
N ALA A 252 -9.51 -6.13 2.00
CA ALA A 252 -8.42 -5.31 2.49
C ALA A 252 -7.66 -5.96 3.65
N ASP A 253 -8.35 -6.66 4.56
CA ASP A 253 -7.71 -7.38 5.67
C ASP A 253 -6.83 -8.51 5.14
N GLU A 254 -7.37 -9.34 4.23
CA GLU A 254 -6.63 -10.44 3.60
C GLU A 254 -5.42 -9.92 2.80
N MET A 255 -5.64 -8.96 1.89
CA MET A 255 -4.60 -8.41 1.03
C MET A 255 -3.46 -7.81 1.87
N LEU A 256 -3.77 -6.95 2.84
CA LEU A 256 -2.74 -6.33 3.70
C LEU A 256 -2.03 -7.37 4.57
N LEU A 257 -2.75 -8.40 5.04
CA LEU A 257 -2.17 -9.52 5.78
C LEU A 257 -1.14 -10.27 4.92
N THR A 258 -1.47 -10.63 3.68
CA THR A 258 -0.52 -11.34 2.78
C THR A 258 0.76 -10.56 2.53
N GLN A 259 0.70 -9.22 2.57
CA GLN A 259 1.87 -8.35 2.43
C GLN A 259 2.80 -8.38 3.66
N ILE A 260 2.37 -8.92 4.80
CA ILE A 260 3.18 -8.96 6.03
C ILE A 260 3.38 -10.37 6.61
N LEU A 261 2.76 -11.39 6.01
CA LEU A 261 3.06 -12.79 6.29
C LEU A 261 4.42 -13.19 5.71
N ASP A 262 4.98 -14.28 6.22
CA ASP A 262 6.21 -14.85 5.64
C ASP A 262 5.92 -15.35 4.22
N GLU A 263 6.90 -15.28 3.34
CA GLU A 263 6.77 -15.89 2.01
C GLU A 263 6.72 -17.42 2.16
N GLU A 264 5.79 -18.06 1.47
CA GLU A 264 5.65 -19.53 1.43
C GLU A 264 6.45 -20.16 0.28
#